data_AF-A0A3M7AYU7-F1
#
_entry.id   AF-A0A3M7AYU7-F1
#
_cell.length_a   1.000
_cell.length_b   1.000
_cell.length_c   1.000
_cell.angle_alpha   90.00
_cell.angle_beta   90.00
_cell.angle_gamma   90.00
#
_symmetry.space_group_name_H-M   'P 1'
#
loop_
_entity.id
_entity.type
_entity.pdbx_description
1 polymer ?
#
loop_
_entity_poly.entity_id
_entity_poly.type
_entity_poly.pdbx_seq_one_letter_code
_entity_poly.pdbx_strand_id
1 'polypeptide(L)'
;MSGSNNAGPAGQEKINTDIITLTRWLTEEQHKHKEATGDFTLLCHALQFSFKSIAYYIRRASLINLSGLAGSSNTTGDDQKKLDVIGNDIFVSAMKSSGRVRVLVSEEVEEAIIFDENPNSRYAVVCDPIDGSSNLDAGVSVGTIFGIFKLAEGAKGTKEDLLHPGTDLVAAGFTMYGASAQLVMTMKGGSVNGFTMDNALGEFILTHPNMQMPKKHPIYSTNEGNSKYWSEPVKEWCDNMKSAEKPYSARYIGSMVADAYRTLLYGGIFAYPADKK
;
A
#
# COMPACT_ATOMS: atom_id res chain seq x y z
N MET A 1 -52.84 31.70 -17.99
CA MET A 1 -52.28 30.41 -18.43
C MET A 1 -50.78 30.60 -18.56
N SER A 2 -50.06 30.31 -17.47
CA SER A 2 -48.60 30.39 -17.39
C SER A 2 -47.99 29.10 -17.94
N GLY A 3 -47.19 29.23 -19.00
CA GLY A 3 -46.45 28.11 -19.60
C GLY A 3 -45.41 27.57 -18.63
N SER A 4 -45.50 26.28 -18.35
CA SER A 4 -44.54 25.49 -17.58
C SER A 4 -43.25 25.30 -18.39
N ASN A 5 -42.15 25.90 -17.93
CA ASN A 5 -40.81 25.47 -18.35
C ASN A 5 -40.42 24.25 -17.52
N ASN A 6 -40.52 23.09 -18.17
CA ASN A 6 -40.14 21.80 -17.65
C ASN A 6 -38.62 21.63 -17.81
N ALA A 7 -37.84 22.10 -16.84
CA ALA A 7 -36.42 21.76 -16.73
C ALA A 7 -36.32 20.39 -16.03
N GLY A 8 -35.89 19.37 -16.78
CA GLY A 8 -35.69 18.02 -16.26
C GLY A 8 -34.64 17.97 -15.13
N PRO A 9 -34.53 16.84 -14.40
CA PRO A 9 -33.63 16.70 -13.27
C PRO A 9 -32.19 16.49 -13.77
N ALA A 10 -31.56 17.55 -14.25
CA ALA A 10 -30.10 17.59 -14.32
C ALA A 10 -29.62 17.69 -12.87
N GLY A 11 -29.24 16.55 -12.28
CA GLY A 11 -28.60 16.52 -10.97
C GLY A 11 -27.43 17.50 -10.99
N GLN A 12 -27.48 18.53 -10.15
CA GLN A 12 -26.35 19.45 -9.99
C GLN A 12 -25.23 18.67 -9.31
N GLU A 13 -24.30 18.13 -10.10
CA GLU A 13 -22.99 17.76 -9.57
C GLU A 13 -22.35 19.02 -8.99
N LYS A 14 -22.18 19.06 -7.67
CA LYS A 14 -21.42 20.12 -7.02
C LYS A 14 -19.96 19.92 -7.37
N ILE A 15 -19.45 20.70 -8.32
CA ILE A 15 -18.04 20.71 -8.69
C ILE A 15 -17.22 21.18 -7.49
N ASN A 16 -16.34 20.32 -6.98
CA ASN A 16 -15.36 20.70 -5.96
C ASN A 16 -14.15 21.34 -6.63
N THR A 17 -13.96 22.64 -6.45
CA THR A 17 -12.81 23.39 -6.99
C THR A 17 -11.63 23.45 -6.03
N ASP A 18 -11.77 22.98 -4.79
CA ASP A 18 -10.74 22.99 -3.75
C ASP A 18 -10.36 21.56 -3.34
N ILE A 19 -9.83 20.81 -4.31
CA ILE A 19 -9.34 19.44 -4.07
C ILE A 19 -7.98 19.48 -3.36
N ILE A 20 -7.80 18.58 -2.39
CA ILE A 20 -6.53 18.38 -1.71
C ILE A 20 -5.85 17.18 -2.35
N THR A 21 -4.88 17.44 -3.23
CA THR A 21 -4.03 16.37 -3.80
C THR A 21 -3.00 15.91 -2.78
N LEU A 22 -2.45 14.70 -2.97
CA LEU A 22 -1.34 14.20 -2.15
C LEU A 22 -0.15 15.18 -2.16
N THR A 23 0.21 15.69 -3.33
CA THR A 23 1.29 16.69 -3.50
C THR A 23 1.03 17.95 -2.66
N ARG A 24 -0.20 18.48 -2.70
CA ARG A 24 -0.59 19.63 -1.87
C ARG A 24 -0.50 19.28 -0.39
N TRP A 25 -1.09 18.16 0.02
CA TRP A 25 -1.09 17.72 1.41
C TRP A 25 0.33 17.56 1.97
N LEU A 26 1.23 16.88 1.24
CA LEU A 26 2.63 16.73 1.63
C LEU A 26 3.35 18.07 1.76
N THR A 27 3.07 19.00 0.84
CA THR A 27 3.66 20.35 0.86
C THR A 27 3.15 21.16 2.06
N GLU A 28 1.86 21.07 2.37
CA GLU A 28 1.26 21.70 3.55
C GLU A 28 1.78 21.08 4.86
N GLU A 29 1.95 19.76 4.93
CA GLU A 29 2.58 19.10 6.07
C GLU A 29 4.03 19.55 6.25
N GLN A 30 4.82 19.62 5.17
CA GLN A 30 6.22 20.09 5.24
C GLN A 30 6.33 21.48 5.88
N HIS A 31 5.44 22.41 5.55
CA HIS A 31 5.47 23.77 6.12
C HIS A 31 5.24 23.81 7.64
N LYS A 32 4.66 22.76 8.24
CA LYS A 32 4.46 22.66 9.69
C LYS A 32 5.76 22.32 10.43
N HIS A 33 6.79 21.85 9.72
CA HIS A 33 8.06 21.39 10.26
C HIS A 33 9.21 22.29 9.81
N LYS A 34 9.70 23.18 10.69
CA LYS A 34 10.75 24.17 10.35
C LYS A 34 12.08 23.52 9.95
N GLU A 35 12.34 22.32 10.44
CA GLU A 35 13.52 21.50 10.16
C GLU A 35 13.42 20.72 8.84
N ALA A 36 12.25 20.70 8.19
CA ALA A 36 12.03 19.93 6.97
C ALA A 36 12.71 20.62 5.78
N THR A 37 13.68 19.92 5.19
CA THR A 37 14.44 20.41 4.01
C THR A 37 13.73 20.16 2.68
N GLY A 38 12.65 19.37 2.69
CA GLY A 38 11.93 18.92 1.49
C GLY A 38 12.36 17.56 0.93
N ASP A 39 13.43 16.95 1.44
CA ASP A 39 13.89 15.63 0.98
C ASP A 39 12.82 14.56 1.13
N PHE A 40 12.12 14.55 2.26
CA PHE A 40 11.03 13.61 2.51
C PHE A 40 9.89 13.79 1.52
N THR A 41 9.49 15.03 1.25
CA THR A 41 8.45 15.37 0.28
C THR A 41 8.82 14.89 -1.13
N LEU A 42 10.08 15.09 -1.55
CA LEU A 42 10.58 14.60 -2.83
C LEU A 42 10.56 13.07 -2.92
N LEU A 43 10.92 12.37 -1.83
CA LEU A 43 10.78 10.91 -1.75
C LEU A 43 9.32 10.48 -1.90
N CYS A 44 8.39 11.14 -1.19
CA CYS A 44 6.97 10.83 -1.31
C CYS A 44 6.42 11.09 -2.73
N HIS A 45 6.91 12.09 -3.45
CA HIS A 45 6.56 12.28 -4.87
C HIS A 45 7.07 11.14 -5.76
N ALA A 46 8.28 10.62 -5.50
CA ALA A 46 8.79 9.45 -6.21
C ALA A 46 7.96 8.19 -5.94
N LEU A 47 7.54 7.99 -4.68
CA LEU A 47 6.59 6.93 -4.30
C LEU A 47 5.24 7.11 -5.01
N GLN A 48 4.69 8.33 -5.00
CA GLN A 48 3.45 8.63 -5.72
C GLN A 48 3.56 8.25 -7.21
N PHE A 49 4.69 8.56 -7.85
CA PHE A 49 4.93 8.20 -9.23
C PHE A 49 4.97 6.67 -9.46
N SER A 50 5.66 5.92 -8.59
CA SER A 50 5.70 4.46 -8.71
C SER A 50 4.31 3.85 -8.56
N PHE A 51 3.51 4.31 -7.59
CA PHE A 51 2.14 3.83 -7.38
C PHE A 51 1.24 4.08 -8.59
N LYS A 52 1.30 5.28 -9.18
CA LYS A 52 0.53 5.62 -10.40
C LYS A 52 0.93 4.74 -11.57
N SER A 53 2.22 4.48 -11.72
CA SER A 53 2.76 3.67 -12.81
C SER A 53 2.38 2.20 -12.67
N ILE A 54 2.52 1.64 -11.46
CA ILE A 54 2.10 0.27 -11.15
C ILE A 54 0.59 0.11 -11.36
N ALA A 55 -0.23 1.04 -10.86
CA ALA A 55 -1.67 1.02 -11.07
C ALA A 55 -2.04 1.02 -12.57
N TYR A 56 -1.32 1.78 -13.39
CA TYR A 56 -1.52 1.83 -14.83
C TYR A 56 -1.21 0.47 -15.50
N TYR A 57 -0.11 -0.18 -15.14
CA TYR A 57 0.25 -1.49 -15.72
C TYR A 57 -0.67 -2.61 -15.23
N ILE A 58 -1.06 -2.64 -13.96
CA ILE A 58 -2.06 -3.59 -13.41
C ILE A 58 -3.36 -3.51 -14.21
N ARG A 59 -3.91 -2.30 -14.42
CA ARG A 59 -5.17 -2.10 -15.16
C ARG A 59 -5.10 -2.54 -16.62
N ARG A 60 -3.90 -2.69 -17.18
CA ARG A 60 -3.67 -3.08 -18.57
C ARG A 60 -3.11 -4.49 -18.69
N ALA A 61 -2.86 -5.20 -17.60
CA ALA A 61 -2.06 -6.43 -17.60
C ALA A 61 -2.55 -7.46 -18.64
N SER A 62 -3.85 -7.70 -18.71
CA SER A 62 -4.46 -8.62 -19.69
C SER A 62 -4.42 -8.09 -21.14
N LEU A 63 -4.44 -6.77 -21.34
CA LEU A 63 -4.43 -6.15 -22.68
C LEU A 63 -3.05 -6.19 -23.34
N ILE A 64 -1.98 -6.20 -22.54
CA ILE A 64 -0.60 -6.15 -23.00
C ILE A 64 0.19 -7.42 -22.63
N ASN A 65 -0.51 -8.52 -22.32
CA ASN A 65 0.05 -9.84 -22.05
C ASN A 65 1.12 -9.86 -20.93
N LEU A 66 0.87 -9.08 -19.86
CA LEU A 66 1.69 -9.08 -18.64
C LEU A 66 1.27 -10.14 -17.62
N SER A 67 0.23 -10.92 -17.93
CA SER A 67 -0.18 -12.08 -17.15
C SER A 67 0.79 -13.26 -17.30
N GLY A 68 0.88 -14.09 -16.27
CA GLY A 68 1.70 -15.30 -16.24
C GLY A 68 3.14 -15.10 -15.78
N LEU A 69 3.89 -16.21 -15.82
CA LEU A 69 5.22 -16.34 -15.22
C LEU A 69 6.30 -15.55 -15.98
N ALA A 70 7.23 -14.96 -15.25
CA ALA A 70 8.44 -14.34 -15.77
C ALA A 70 9.51 -15.38 -16.16
N GLY A 71 9.39 -16.61 -15.66
CA GLY A 71 10.32 -17.72 -15.91
C GLY A 71 11.41 -17.89 -14.84
N SER A 72 11.35 -17.13 -13.73
CA SER A 72 12.22 -17.20 -12.56
C SER A 72 11.41 -17.49 -11.28
N SER A 73 12.01 -18.19 -10.32
CA SER A 73 11.49 -18.31 -8.95
C SER A 73 12.11 -17.22 -8.07
N ASN A 74 11.32 -16.57 -7.22
CA ASN A 74 11.85 -15.58 -6.27
C ASN A 74 12.52 -16.27 -5.05
N THR A 75 13.16 -15.49 -4.18
CA THR A 75 13.89 -15.96 -3.00
C THR A 75 12.97 -16.49 -1.89
N THR A 76 11.71 -16.07 -1.89
CA THR A 76 10.66 -16.49 -0.96
C THR A 76 9.96 -17.79 -1.37
N GLY A 77 10.26 -18.31 -2.57
CA GLY A 77 9.83 -19.62 -3.07
C GLY A 77 8.56 -19.60 -3.94
N ASP A 78 8.06 -18.42 -4.27
CA ASP A 78 6.93 -18.20 -5.17
C ASP A 78 7.38 -18.05 -6.64
N ASP A 79 6.53 -18.47 -7.56
CA ASP A 79 6.76 -18.31 -9.00
C ASP A 79 6.60 -16.82 -9.38
N GLN A 80 7.68 -16.18 -9.81
CA GLN A 80 7.70 -14.74 -10.10
C GLN A 80 6.85 -14.43 -11.34
N LYS A 81 5.90 -13.49 -11.22
CA LYS A 81 5.09 -13.04 -12.37
C LYS A 81 5.78 -11.89 -13.09
N LYS A 82 5.47 -11.72 -14.37
CA LYS A 82 6.04 -10.61 -15.16
C LYS A 82 5.74 -9.24 -14.56
N LEU A 83 4.55 -9.09 -13.97
CA LEU A 83 4.16 -7.81 -13.37
C LEU A 83 4.91 -7.52 -12.07
N ASP A 84 5.37 -8.54 -11.37
CA ASP A 84 6.18 -8.40 -10.16
C ASP A 84 7.54 -7.79 -10.51
N VAL A 85 8.18 -8.33 -11.56
CA VAL A 85 9.43 -7.78 -12.12
C VAL A 85 9.24 -6.34 -12.56
N ILE A 86 8.19 -6.05 -13.33
CA ILE A 86 7.92 -4.68 -13.82
C ILE A 86 7.63 -3.73 -12.67
N GLY A 87 6.85 -4.17 -11.68
CA GLY A 87 6.51 -3.39 -10.50
C GLY A 87 7.76 -3.04 -9.69
N ASN A 88 8.63 -4.02 -9.48
CA ASN A 88 9.92 -3.84 -8.84
C ASN A 88 10.81 -2.87 -9.63
N ASP A 89 10.99 -3.05 -10.94
CA ASP A 89 11.82 -2.18 -11.78
C ASP A 89 11.35 -0.71 -11.75
N ILE A 90 10.04 -0.49 -11.83
CA ILE A 90 9.43 0.84 -11.70
C ILE A 90 9.76 1.43 -10.33
N PHE A 91 9.59 0.65 -9.27
CA PHE A 91 9.81 1.12 -7.90
C PHE A 91 11.28 1.46 -7.66
N VAL A 92 12.20 0.57 -8.04
CA VAL A 92 13.65 0.76 -7.93
C VAL A 92 14.10 1.99 -8.71
N SER A 93 13.64 2.15 -9.96
CA SER A 93 13.97 3.29 -10.80
C SER A 93 13.47 4.62 -10.21
N ALA A 94 12.25 4.64 -9.67
CA ALA A 94 11.69 5.82 -9.00
C ALA A 94 12.49 6.18 -7.73
N MET A 95 12.83 5.20 -6.89
CA MET A 95 13.60 5.45 -5.67
C MET A 95 15.02 5.95 -5.99
N LYS A 96 15.68 5.33 -6.97
CA LYS A 96 17.00 5.73 -7.46
C LYS A 96 17.00 7.18 -7.96
N SER A 97 16.06 7.51 -8.86
CA SER A 97 15.96 8.82 -9.49
C SER A 97 15.50 9.94 -8.54
N SER A 98 14.86 9.59 -7.42
CA SER A 98 14.51 10.58 -6.38
C SER A 98 15.72 11.31 -5.82
N GLY A 99 16.89 10.65 -5.79
CA GLY A 99 18.10 11.17 -5.15
C GLY A 99 18.00 11.28 -3.63
N ARG A 100 16.97 10.68 -3.00
CA ARG A 100 16.69 10.77 -1.55
C ARG A 100 16.77 9.45 -0.81
N VAL A 101 16.91 8.34 -1.54
CA VAL A 101 17.03 6.99 -0.97
C VAL A 101 18.48 6.55 -1.08
N ARG A 102 19.06 6.10 0.04
CA ARG A 102 20.39 5.49 0.10
C ARG A 102 20.30 3.98 -0.05
N VAL A 103 19.28 3.38 0.56
CA VAL A 103 19.05 1.93 0.57
C VAL A 103 17.62 1.59 0.25
N LEU A 104 17.42 0.60 -0.60
CA LEU A 104 16.12 0.01 -0.90
C LEU A 104 16.16 -1.49 -0.60
N VAL A 105 15.21 -1.98 0.18
CA VAL A 105 14.95 -3.41 0.38
C VAL A 105 13.62 -3.73 -0.28
N SER A 106 13.61 -4.67 -1.22
CA SER A 106 12.43 -5.11 -1.95
C SER A 106 12.21 -6.59 -1.72
N GLU A 107 10.96 -7.03 -1.58
CA GLU A 107 10.61 -8.46 -1.51
C GLU A 107 11.16 -9.25 -2.72
N GLU A 108 11.23 -8.59 -3.88
CA GLU A 108 11.64 -9.18 -5.16
C GLU A 108 13.17 -9.29 -5.35
N VAL A 109 13.97 -8.81 -4.39
CA VAL A 109 15.44 -8.76 -4.51
C VAL A 109 16.10 -9.32 -3.25
N GLU A 110 16.98 -10.32 -3.43
CA GLU A 110 17.64 -11.02 -2.33
C GLU A 110 18.46 -10.10 -1.41
N GLU A 111 19.24 -9.22 -2.03
CA GLU A 111 20.15 -8.32 -1.34
C GLU A 111 19.63 -6.88 -1.38
N ALA A 112 19.94 -6.11 -0.33
CA ALA A 112 19.60 -4.70 -0.28
C ALA A 112 20.26 -3.94 -1.45
N ILE A 113 19.48 -3.09 -2.12
CA ILE A 113 19.96 -2.24 -3.21
C ILE A 113 20.55 -0.97 -2.61
N ILE A 114 21.84 -0.76 -2.85
CA ILE A 114 22.58 0.41 -2.38
C ILE A 114 22.75 1.39 -3.54
N PHE A 115 22.28 2.63 -3.37
CA PHE A 115 22.42 3.68 -4.39
C PHE A 115 23.68 4.52 -4.13
N ASP A 116 24.82 4.09 -4.68
CA ASP A 116 26.13 4.75 -4.52
C ASP A 116 26.25 6.12 -5.20
N GLU A 117 25.38 6.39 -6.17
CA GLU A 117 25.16 7.71 -6.76
C GLU A 117 24.50 8.70 -5.78
N ASN A 118 23.91 8.20 -4.68
CA ASN A 118 23.18 8.98 -3.68
C ASN A 118 23.81 8.84 -2.27
N PRO A 119 25.12 9.07 -2.09
CA PRO A 119 25.81 8.71 -0.84
C PRO A 119 25.36 9.53 0.39
N ASN A 120 24.78 10.71 0.16
CA ASN A 120 24.30 11.61 1.20
C ASN A 120 22.78 11.51 1.44
N SER A 121 22.11 10.54 0.81
CA SER A 121 20.68 10.32 1.03
C SER A 121 20.41 9.84 2.45
N ARG A 122 19.29 10.30 3.00
CA ARG A 122 18.96 10.14 4.44
C ARG A 122 17.92 9.08 4.72
N TYR A 123 17.42 8.39 3.70
CA TYR A 123 16.33 7.44 3.85
C TYR A 123 16.69 6.05 3.36
N ALA A 124 16.21 5.05 4.10
CA ALA A 124 16.04 3.70 3.60
C ALA A 124 14.56 3.46 3.35
N VAL A 125 14.25 2.75 2.27
CA VAL A 125 12.89 2.34 1.92
C VAL A 125 12.84 0.82 1.92
N VAL A 126 11.80 0.27 2.54
CA VAL A 126 11.47 -1.15 2.45
C VAL A 126 10.16 -1.27 1.69
N CYS A 127 10.03 -2.20 0.76
CA CYS A 127 8.80 -2.37 0.00
C CYS A 127 8.48 -3.82 -0.35
N ASP A 128 7.19 -4.03 -0.55
CA ASP A 128 6.64 -5.11 -1.36
C ASP A 128 6.00 -4.41 -2.58
N PRO A 129 6.61 -4.51 -3.78
CA PRO A 129 6.10 -3.85 -4.97
C PRO A 129 4.69 -4.32 -5.37
N ILE A 130 4.39 -5.61 -5.25
CA ILE A 130 3.13 -6.24 -5.67
C ILE A 130 2.68 -7.31 -4.66
N ASP A 131 2.06 -6.88 -3.56
CA ASP A 131 1.40 -7.76 -2.60
C ASP A 131 0.20 -8.46 -3.25
N GLY A 132 0.13 -9.77 -3.05
CA GLY A 132 -0.96 -10.61 -3.55
C GLY A 132 -0.85 -10.90 -5.04
N SER A 133 0.35 -10.83 -5.63
CA SER A 133 0.63 -11.13 -7.05
C SER A 133 -0.03 -12.42 -7.55
N SER A 134 -0.12 -13.46 -6.71
CA SER A 134 -0.82 -14.72 -7.00
C SER A 134 -2.27 -14.51 -7.49
N ASN A 135 -2.95 -13.47 -7.01
CA ASN A 135 -4.34 -13.14 -7.33
C ASN A 135 -4.52 -12.24 -8.57
N LEU A 136 -3.44 -11.72 -9.12
CA LEU A 136 -3.45 -10.77 -10.24
C LEU A 136 -4.18 -11.33 -11.48
N ASP A 137 -3.93 -12.58 -11.85
CA ASP A 137 -4.52 -13.20 -13.05
C ASP A 137 -6.04 -13.44 -12.88
N ALA A 138 -6.52 -13.49 -11.64
CA ALA A 138 -7.95 -13.59 -11.32
C ALA A 138 -8.65 -12.22 -11.29
N GLY A 139 -7.93 -11.11 -11.51
CA GLY A 139 -8.48 -9.76 -11.45
C GLY A 139 -8.91 -9.32 -10.05
N VAL A 140 -8.38 -9.96 -9.01
CA VAL A 140 -8.62 -9.63 -7.61
C VAL A 140 -7.70 -8.48 -7.19
N SER A 141 -8.10 -7.73 -6.16
CA SER A 141 -7.30 -6.62 -5.62
C SER A 141 -5.92 -7.07 -5.16
N VAL A 142 -4.90 -6.32 -5.56
CA VAL A 142 -3.49 -6.45 -5.14
C VAL A 142 -2.99 -5.11 -4.60
N GLY A 143 -1.74 -4.99 -4.18
CA GLY A 143 -1.23 -3.72 -3.65
C GLY A 143 0.27 -3.53 -3.69
N THR A 144 0.73 -2.36 -3.26
CA THR A 144 2.15 -2.08 -2.97
C THR A 144 2.23 -1.70 -1.49
N ILE A 145 3.17 -2.25 -0.74
CA ILE A 145 3.44 -1.90 0.66
C ILE A 145 4.78 -1.16 0.73
N PHE A 146 4.89 -0.15 1.59
CA PHE A 146 6.15 0.53 1.83
C PHE A 146 6.33 0.98 3.28
N GLY A 147 7.59 1.02 3.70
CA GLY A 147 8.05 1.65 4.94
C GLY A 147 9.26 2.53 4.66
N ILE A 148 9.40 3.62 5.41
CA ILE A 148 10.49 4.57 5.29
C ILE A 148 11.18 4.69 6.65
N PHE A 149 12.48 4.43 6.67
CA PHE A 149 13.36 4.70 7.81
C PHE A 149 14.22 5.92 7.51
N LYS A 150 14.55 6.67 8.56
CA LYS A 150 15.58 7.70 8.49
C LYS A 150 16.91 7.09 8.94
N LEU A 151 17.91 7.17 8.07
CA LEU A 151 19.24 6.65 8.32
C LEU A 151 20.06 7.62 9.17
N ALA A 152 21.04 7.06 9.87
CA ALA A 152 22.10 7.85 10.49
C ALA A 152 22.95 8.55 9.41
N GLU A 153 23.58 9.67 9.78
CA GLU A 153 24.49 10.38 8.87
C GLU A 153 25.68 9.49 8.50
N GLY A 154 25.99 9.40 7.20
CA GLY A 154 27.06 8.54 6.70
C GLY A 154 26.74 7.05 6.64
N ALA A 155 25.47 6.66 6.80
CA ALA A 155 25.02 5.28 6.64
C ALA A 155 25.47 4.70 5.29
N LYS A 156 26.07 3.50 5.34
CA LYS A 156 26.62 2.84 4.15
C LYS A 156 25.64 1.88 3.52
N GLY A 157 24.59 1.53 4.25
CA GLY A 157 23.60 0.53 3.88
C GLY A 157 23.99 -0.87 4.30
N THR A 158 24.67 -1.01 5.44
CA THR A 158 24.98 -2.32 6.02
C THR A 158 23.73 -2.93 6.65
N LYS A 159 23.79 -4.21 7.06
CA LYS A 159 22.68 -4.86 7.75
C LYS A 159 22.28 -4.11 9.03
N GLU A 160 23.26 -3.56 9.74
CA GLU A 160 23.06 -2.78 10.96
C GLU A 160 22.34 -1.45 10.69
N ASP A 161 22.51 -0.85 9.50
CA ASP A 161 21.79 0.35 9.09
C ASP A 161 20.31 0.06 8.76
N LEU A 162 19.91 -1.22 8.62
CA LEU A 162 18.63 -1.64 8.06
C LEU A 162 17.75 -2.42 9.03
N LEU A 163 18.34 -3.23 9.90
CA LEU A 163 17.60 -4.12 10.81
C LEU A 163 17.11 -3.36 12.06
N HIS A 164 16.25 -2.38 11.82
CA HIS A 164 15.59 -1.56 12.83
C HIS A 164 14.18 -2.05 13.17
N PRO A 165 13.70 -1.87 14.41
CA PRO A 165 12.33 -2.18 14.76
C PRO A 165 11.35 -1.27 14.00
N GLY A 166 10.16 -1.77 13.67
CA GLY A 166 9.13 -1.00 12.96
C GLY A 166 8.69 0.29 13.68
N THR A 167 8.93 0.42 14.98
CA THR A 167 8.72 1.67 15.75
C THR A 167 9.62 2.82 15.29
N ASP A 168 10.67 2.53 14.54
CA ASP A 168 11.62 3.52 14.00
C ASP A 168 11.19 4.06 12.63
N LEU A 169 10.16 3.50 12.01
CA LEU A 169 9.59 4.01 10.76
C LEU A 169 9.19 5.48 10.93
N VAL A 170 9.64 6.32 10.00
CA VAL A 170 9.25 7.75 9.93
C VAL A 170 7.98 7.94 9.12
N ALA A 171 7.69 7.01 8.21
CA ALA A 171 6.42 6.90 7.51
C ALA A 171 6.22 5.49 6.97
N ALA A 172 4.97 5.11 6.75
CA ALA A 172 4.60 3.83 6.16
C ALA A 172 3.24 3.93 5.51
N GLY A 173 2.95 2.97 4.64
CA GLY A 173 1.66 2.91 3.97
C GLY A 173 1.57 1.76 2.99
N PHE A 174 0.46 1.77 2.27
CA PHE A 174 0.23 0.87 1.15
C PHE A 174 -0.65 1.55 0.11
N THR A 175 -0.55 1.10 -1.14
CA THR A 175 -1.53 1.41 -2.19
C THR A 175 -2.27 0.14 -2.56
N MET A 176 -3.59 0.14 -2.46
CA MET A 176 -4.44 -0.95 -2.90
C MET A 176 -4.95 -0.69 -4.32
N TYR A 177 -4.71 -1.62 -5.23
CA TYR A 177 -5.13 -1.57 -6.63
C TYR A 177 -6.37 -2.44 -6.82
N GLY A 178 -7.53 -1.93 -6.38
CA GLY A 178 -8.82 -2.57 -6.60
C GLY A 178 -9.61 -1.86 -7.71
N ALA A 179 -10.93 -1.76 -7.53
CA ALA A 179 -11.80 -0.97 -8.41
C ALA A 179 -11.27 0.46 -8.64
N SER A 180 -10.75 1.08 -7.58
CA SER A 180 -9.96 2.31 -7.60
C SER A 180 -8.59 2.04 -6.95
N ALA A 181 -7.60 2.86 -7.28
CA ALA A 181 -6.33 2.84 -6.56
C ALA A 181 -6.47 3.70 -5.29
N GLN A 182 -6.19 3.11 -4.13
CA GLN A 182 -6.34 3.74 -2.81
C GLN A 182 -5.00 3.74 -2.10
N LEU A 183 -4.38 4.90 -1.95
CA LEU A 183 -3.19 5.09 -1.14
C LEU A 183 -3.60 5.35 0.30
N VAL A 184 -3.11 4.55 1.25
CA VAL A 184 -3.20 4.83 2.68
C VAL A 184 -1.79 5.05 3.20
N MET A 185 -1.56 6.16 3.90
CA MET A 185 -0.26 6.42 4.50
C MET A 185 -0.37 7.14 5.84
N THR A 186 0.68 7.00 6.64
CA THR A 186 0.88 7.71 7.90
C THR A 186 2.33 8.13 8.04
N MET A 187 2.56 9.18 8.83
CA MET A 187 3.88 9.63 9.26
C MET A 187 4.00 9.43 10.77
N LYS A 188 5.22 9.28 11.28
CA LYS A 188 5.47 9.08 12.72
C LYS A 188 4.87 10.23 13.54
N GLY A 189 3.93 9.90 14.42
CA GLY A 189 3.20 10.87 15.25
C GLY A 189 2.05 11.58 14.54
N GLY A 190 1.77 11.25 13.27
CA GLY A 190 0.67 11.82 12.49
C GLY A 190 -0.59 10.94 12.48
N SER A 191 -1.60 11.42 11.76
CA SER A 191 -2.82 10.66 11.47
C SER A 191 -2.63 9.74 10.25
N VAL A 192 -3.47 8.71 10.16
CA VAL A 192 -3.59 7.88 8.95
C VAL A 192 -4.49 8.61 7.95
N ASN A 193 -4.06 8.74 6.70
CA ASN A 193 -4.83 9.42 5.66
C ASN A 193 -4.95 8.55 4.41
N GLY A 194 -6.15 8.52 3.84
CA GLY A 194 -6.49 7.77 2.63
C GLY A 194 -6.75 8.69 1.44
N PHE A 195 -6.14 8.37 0.31
CA PHE A 195 -6.23 9.10 -0.94
C PHE A 195 -6.73 8.16 -2.05
N THR A 196 -7.68 8.64 -2.85
CA THR A 196 -8.20 7.92 -4.01
C THR A 196 -7.61 8.50 -5.28
N MET A 197 -7.11 7.65 -6.17
CA MET A 197 -6.59 8.08 -7.48
C MET A 197 -7.75 8.48 -8.41
N ASP A 198 -7.71 9.72 -8.88
CA ASP A 198 -8.45 10.16 -10.06
C ASP A 198 -7.60 9.84 -11.30
N ASN A 199 -8.10 8.94 -12.14
CA ASN A 199 -7.37 8.48 -13.33
C ASN A 199 -7.35 9.52 -14.45
N ALA A 200 -8.32 10.44 -14.51
CA ALA A 200 -8.38 11.47 -15.54
C ALA A 200 -7.40 12.61 -15.23
N LEU A 201 -7.29 12.99 -13.95
CA LEU A 201 -6.31 13.98 -13.49
C LEU A 201 -4.92 13.38 -13.29
N GLY A 202 -4.83 12.08 -13.03
CA GLY A 202 -3.57 11.42 -12.67
C GLY A 202 -3.07 11.80 -11.27
N GLU A 203 -3.99 12.11 -10.35
CA GLU A 203 -3.70 12.61 -9.01
C GLU A 203 -4.37 11.78 -7.92
N PHE A 204 -3.68 11.64 -6.79
CA PHE A 204 -4.26 11.08 -5.57
C PHE A 204 -4.95 12.19 -4.80
N ILE A 205 -6.26 12.08 -4.62
CA ILE A 205 -7.10 13.08 -3.94
C ILE A 205 -7.41 12.58 -2.54
N LEU A 206 -7.24 13.44 -1.53
CA LEU A 206 -7.58 13.13 -0.15
C LEU A 206 -9.08 12.88 -0.02
N THR A 207 -9.46 11.65 0.29
CA THR A 207 -10.87 11.23 0.42
C THR A 207 -11.21 10.75 1.83
N HIS A 208 -10.21 10.30 2.58
CA HIS A 208 -10.38 9.79 3.95
C HIS A 208 -9.35 10.45 4.89
N PRO A 209 -9.57 11.71 5.30
CA PRO A 209 -8.69 12.35 6.27
C PRO A 209 -8.83 11.69 7.65
N ASN A 210 -7.71 11.53 8.36
CA ASN A 210 -7.66 11.00 9.73
C ASN A 210 -8.48 9.70 9.91
N MET A 211 -8.19 8.68 9.11
CA MET A 211 -8.79 7.36 9.20
C MET A 211 -8.61 6.78 10.60
N GLN A 212 -9.70 6.26 11.16
CA GLN A 212 -9.73 5.57 12.44
C GLN A 212 -10.47 4.26 12.27
N MET A 213 -9.87 3.16 12.73
CA MET A 213 -10.50 1.87 12.67
C MET A 213 -11.72 1.83 13.62
N PRO A 214 -12.89 1.36 13.16
CA PRO A 214 -14.04 1.12 14.04
C PRO A 214 -13.66 0.20 15.21
N LYS A 215 -14.08 0.57 16.43
CA LYS A 215 -13.69 -0.16 17.65
C LYS A 215 -14.15 -1.62 17.69
N LYS A 216 -15.30 -1.93 17.05
CA LYS A 216 -15.88 -3.27 17.01
C LYS A 216 -16.64 -3.45 15.70
N HIS A 217 -16.29 -4.47 14.94
CA HIS A 217 -17.09 -4.99 13.84
C HIS A 217 -16.85 -6.50 13.75
N PRO A 218 -17.91 -7.34 13.72
CA PRO A 218 -17.75 -8.79 13.76
C PRO A 218 -17.34 -9.36 12.38
N ILE A 219 -16.12 -9.08 11.94
CA ILE A 219 -15.49 -9.64 10.74
C ILE A 219 -14.15 -10.27 11.13
N TYR A 220 -13.87 -11.47 10.63
CA TYR A 220 -12.53 -12.07 10.71
C TYR A 220 -12.05 -12.49 9.31
N SER A 221 -10.74 -12.46 9.13
CA SER A 221 -10.07 -12.69 7.85
C SER A 221 -8.83 -13.53 8.05
N THR A 222 -8.89 -14.78 7.62
CA THR A 222 -7.77 -15.73 7.70
C THR A 222 -7.96 -16.86 6.68
N ASN A 223 -6.88 -17.52 6.28
CA ASN A 223 -6.94 -18.67 5.39
C ASN A 223 -7.26 -19.95 6.17
N GLU A 224 -8.55 -20.25 6.34
CA GLU A 224 -8.98 -21.47 7.04
C GLU A 224 -8.56 -22.79 6.37
N GLY A 225 -8.09 -22.75 5.12
CA GLY A 225 -7.49 -23.92 4.45
C GLY A 225 -6.25 -24.45 5.18
N ASN A 226 -5.56 -23.60 5.94
CA ASN A 226 -4.40 -23.98 6.75
C ASN A 226 -4.78 -24.49 8.15
N SER A 227 -6.08 -24.55 8.50
CA SER A 227 -6.56 -24.90 9.84
C SER A 227 -6.03 -26.24 10.37
N LYS A 228 -5.79 -27.23 9.49
CA LYS A 228 -5.16 -28.51 9.89
C LYS A 228 -3.75 -28.35 10.48
N TYR A 229 -3.03 -27.29 10.12
CA TYR A 229 -1.65 -27.03 10.53
C TYR A 229 -1.53 -26.02 11.68
N TRP A 230 -2.63 -25.37 12.07
CA TRP A 230 -2.63 -24.40 13.13
C TRP A 230 -2.39 -25.01 14.51
N SER A 231 -1.82 -24.19 15.40
CA SER A 231 -1.79 -24.48 16.84
C SER A 231 -3.21 -24.44 17.42
N GLU A 232 -3.41 -25.14 18.55
CA GLU A 232 -4.72 -25.21 19.19
C GLU A 232 -5.31 -23.82 19.53
N PRO A 233 -4.54 -22.85 20.08
CA PRO A 233 -5.08 -21.53 20.38
C PRO A 233 -5.63 -20.78 19.15
N VAL A 234 -5.05 -21.01 17.97
CA VAL A 234 -5.51 -20.36 16.72
C VAL A 234 -6.81 -21.01 16.23
N LYS A 235 -6.94 -22.34 16.36
CA LYS A 235 -8.19 -23.04 16.05
C LYS A 235 -9.31 -22.60 16.99
N GLU A 236 -9.05 -22.60 18.29
CA GLU A 236 -9.99 -22.13 19.31
C GLU A 236 -10.43 -20.69 19.04
N TRP A 237 -9.48 -19.80 18.70
CA TRP A 237 -9.81 -18.44 18.30
C TRP A 237 -10.76 -18.39 17.10
N CYS A 238 -10.48 -19.15 16.04
CA CYS A 238 -11.32 -19.20 14.84
C CYS A 238 -12.72 -19.78 15.15
N ASP A 239 -12.80 -20.84 15.96
CA ASP A 239 -14.05 -21.48 16.36
C ASP A 239 -14.88 -20.58 17.27
N ASN A 240 -14.24 -19.79 18.15
CA ASN A 240 -14.91 -18.77 18.96
C ASN A 240 -15.53 -17.66 18.08
N MET A 241 -14.90 -17.29 16.96
CA MET A 241 -15.49 -16.33 16.02
C MET A 241 -16.76 -16.87 15.34
N LYS A 242 -16.80 -18.18 15.07
CA LYS A 242 -17.96 -18.86 14.45
C LYS A 242 -19.08 -19.17 15.43
N SER A 243 -18.75 -19.44 16.69
CA SER A 243 -19.69 -19.88 17.73
C SER A 243 -20.19 -18.75 18.64
N ALA A 244 -19.73 -17.50 18.44
CA ALA A 244 -20.24 -16.33 19.14
C ALA A 244 -21.78 -16.18 18.98
N GLU A 245 -22.45 -15.58 19.97
CA GLU A 245 -23.91 -15.32 19.96
C GLU A 245 -24.37 -14.66 18.65
N LYS A 246 -23.57 -13.72 18.16
CA LYS A 246 -23.61 -13.24 16.78
C LYS A 246 -22.31 -13.64 16.09
N PRO A 247 -22.32 -14.67 15.21
CA PRO A 247 -21.13 -15.12 14.52
C PRO A 247 -20.48 -14.00 13.71
N TYR A 248 -19.15 -14.02 13.67
CA TYR A 248 -18.38 -13.08 12.87
C TYR A 248 -18.48 -13.48 11.39
N SER A 249 -18.59 -12.49 10.50
CA SER A 249 -18.55 -12.73 9.06
C SER A 249 -17.12 -13.06 8.62
N ALA A 250 -16.93 -14.21 8.00
CA ALA A 250 -15.67 -14.55 7.34
C ALA A 250 -15.50 -13.73 6.05
N ARG A 251 -14.38 -13.05 5.91
CA ARG A 251 -13.97 -12.38 4.66
C ARG A 251 -12.48 -12.59 4.47
N TYR A 252 -12.07 -13.26 3.42
CA TYR A 252 -10.65 -13.46 3.10
C TYR A 252 -10.48 -13.22 1.60
N ILE A 253 -9.81 -12.12 1.24
CA ILE A 253 -9.59 -11.74 -0.16
C ILE A 253 -8.37 -12.47 -0.71
N GLY A 254 -7.36 -12.72 0.13
CA GLY A 254 -6.14 -13.43 -0.26
C GLY A 254 -5.00 -12.51 -0.68
N SER A 255 -5.18 -11.19 -0.59
CA SER A 255 -4.12 -10.16 -0.64
C SER A 255 -4.10 -9.44 0.69
N MET A 256 -2.93 -9.34 1.32
CA MET A 256 -2.78 -8.69 2.63
C MET A 256 -3.28 -7.24 2.55
N VAL A 257 -2.91 -6.49 1.51
CA VAL A 257 -3.29 -5.09 1.34
C VAL A 257 -4.80 -4.94 1.24
N ALA A 258 -5.48 -5.80 0.49
CA ALA A 258 -6.93 -5.75 0.35
C ALA A 258 -7.66 -6.09 1.67
N ASP A 259 -7.20 -7.13 2.36
CA ASP A 259 -7.76 -7.54 3.65
C ASP A 259 -7.48 -6.49 4.75
N ALA A 260 -6.28 -5.90 4.77
CA ALA A 260 -5.88 -4.84 5.69
C ALA A 260 -6.68 -3.54 5.45
N TYR A 261 -6.85 -3.12 4.19
CA TYR A 261 -7.65 -1.93 3.86
C TYR A 261 -9.10 -2.07 4.31
N ARG A 262 -9.73 -3.21 4.02
CA ARG A 262 -11.09 -3.51 4.52
C ARG A 262 -11.14 -3.46 6.04
N THR A 263 -10.17 -4.08 6.71
CA THR A 263 -10.11 -4.12 8.18
C THR A 263 -9.94 -2.72 8.76
N LEU A 264 -9.13 -1.85 8.15
CA LEU A 264 -8.98 -0.46 8.57
C LEU A 264 -10.28 0.34 8.41
N LEU A 265 -11.00 0.17 7.29
CA LEU A 265 -12.24 0.90 7.04
C LEU A 265 -13.43 0.41 7.86
N TYR A 266 -13.61 -0.90 7.96
CA TYR A 266 -14.82 -1.50 8.54
C TYR A 266 -14.59 -2.03 9.96
N GLY A 267 -13.34 -2.18 10.39
CA GLY A 267 -13.00 -2.88 11.62
C GLY A 267 -13.04 -4.40 11.42
N GLY A 268 -12.73 -5.13 12.50
CA GLY A 268 -12.58 -6.58 12.49
C GLY A 268 -11.13 -6.97 12.72
N ILE A 269 -10.76 -8.17 12.27
CA ILE A 269 -9.42 -8.72 12.45
C ILE A 269 -8.93 -9.45 11.19
N PHE A 270 -7.70 -9.14 10.79
CA PHE A 270 -6.93 -9.92 9.83
C PHE A 270 -5.88 -10.74 10.57
N ALA A 271 -5.74 -12.03 10.23
CA ALA A 271 -4.82 -12.93 10.87
C ALA A 271 -4.12 -13.83 9.85
N TYR A 272 -2.79 -13.79 9.88
CA TYR A 272 -1.90 -14.71 9.17
C TYR A 272 -1.00 -15.42 10.20
N PRO A 273 -1.55 -16.39 10.97
CA PRO A 273 -0.83 -17.02 12.07
C PRO A 273 0.25 -17.98 11.54
N ALA A 274 1.26 -18.24 12.38
CA ALA A 274 2.21 -19.32 12.13
C ALA A 274 1.47 -20.66 12.03
N ASP A 275 1.91 -21.51 11.11
CA ASP A 275 1.42 -22.87 10.95
C ASP A 275 2.59 -23.85 10.85
N LYS A 276 2.28 -25.16 10.89
CA LYS A 276 3.29 -26.24 10.91
C LYS A 276 3.72 -26.72 9.51
N LYS A 277 3.26 -26.06 8.44
CA LYS A 277 3.66 -26.42 7.09
C LYS A 277 5.12 -26.01 6.85
#